data_AF-A0A935DSS5-F1
#
_entry.id   AF-A0A935DSS5-F1
#
_cell.length_a   1.000
_cell.length_b   1.000
_cell.length_c   1.000
_cell.angle_alpha   90.00
_cell.angle_beta   90.00
_cell.angle_gamma   90.00
#
_symmetry.space_group_name_H-M   'P 1'
#
loop_
_entity.id
_entity.type
_entity.pdbx_description
1 polymer ?
#
loop_
_entity_poly.entity_id
_entity_poly.type
_entity_poly.pdbx_seq_one_letter_code
_entity_poly.pdbx_strand_id
1 'polypeptide(L)'
;MKFWSESFTRIIHGDNAFCSPHAQNHVCLGGNHNPHMAWSDLPAATKSLVLICHDPDVPSRGDDVNQEGRSVPASLPRVDFFHWVLVDLPPQPPHIEAGEFSQDVMPRGKNGPGTARGARQGLNDYTGWFAADKDMAGDYFGYDGPCPPWNDEIPHRYVFTLYALDIVRCSVEGKFTGQQVREAIKGHVLEEAGITGVYTLNPDVKL
;
A
#
# COMPACT_ATOMS: atom_id res chain seq x y z
N MET A 1 -0.39 20.22 8.01
CA MET A 1 0.80 19.39 7.77
C MET A 1 1.08 19.19 6.30
N LYS A 2 2.34 18.96 5.92
CA LYS A 2 2.77 18.62 4.56
C LYS A 2 3.17 17.15 4.49
N PHE A 3 2.96 16.52 3.34
CA PHE A 3 3.29 15.12 3.09
C PHE A 3 3.75 14.94 1.64
N TRP A 4 4.89 14.28 1.41
CA TRP A 4 5.46 14.07 0.08
C TRP A 4 6.31 12.80 -0.02
N SER A 5 6.66 12.43 -1.24
CA SER A 5 7.61 11.37 -1.56
C SER A 5 8.71 11.90 -2.47
N GLU A 6 9.90 11.32 -2.37
CA GLU A 6 11.00 11.51 -3.33
C GLU A 6 11.11 10.32 -4.28
N SER A 7 10.44 9.20 -3.98
CA SER A 7 10.38 8.03 -4.86
C SER A 7 9.43 8.22 -6.04
N PHE A 8 8.44 9.11 -5.90
CA PHE A 8 7.54 9.47 -7.00
C PHE A 8 6.93 10.87 -6.81
N THR A 9 6.66 11.56 -7.92
CA THR A 9 5.82 12.78 -7.94
C THR A 9 4.40 12.48 -8.40
N ARG A 10 4.24 11.48 -9.27
CA ARG A 10 2.95 11.00 -9.79
C ARG A 10 3.01 9.52 -10.18
N ILE A 11 4.07 9.10 -10.86
CA ILE A 11 4.21 7.73 -11.38
C ILE A 11 5.01 6.90 -10.39
N ILE A 12 4.48 5.76 -9.97
CA ILE A 12 5.23 4.76 -9.18
C ILE A 12 6.12 3.97 -10.14
N HIS A 13 7.33 3.62 -9.70
CA HIS A 13 8.29 2.86 -10.49
C HIS A 13 8.38 1.40 -10.02
N GLY A 14 8.93 0.53 -10.86
CA GLY A 14 9.02 -0.92 -10.60
C GLY A 14 9.75 -1.28 -9.30
N ASP A 15 10.71 -0.46 -8.87
CA ASP A 15 11.41 -0.63 -7.59
C ASP A 15 10.46 -0.54 -6.39
N ASN A 16 9.39 0.25 -6.51
CA ASN A 16 8.35 0.38 -5.50
C ASN A 16 7.10 -0.43 -5.83
N ALA A 17 7.15 -1.36 -6.78
CA ALA A 17 6.00 -2.18 -7.16
C ALA A 17 6.22 -3.64 -6.77
N PHE A 18 5.12 -4.33 -6.46
CA PHE A 18 5.15 -5.78 -6.24
C PHE A 18 5.37 -6.51 -7.57
N CYS A 19 4.78 -5.99 -8.66
CA CYS A 19 4.99 -6.48 -10.02
C CYS A 19 5.54 -5.38 -10.94
N SER A 20 6.34 -5.78 -11.92
CA SER A 20 6.81 -4.92 -13.01
C SER A 20 6.47 -5.53 -14.38
N PRO A 21 6.34 -4.72 -15.45
CA PRO A 21 6.10 -5.24 -16.79
C PRO A 21 7.21 -6.19 -17.26
N HIS A 22 6.81 -7.30 -17.88
CA HIS A 22 7.73 -8.29 -18.45
C HIS A 22 7.28 -8.69 -19.85
N ALA A 23 8.15 -8.53 -20.85
CA ALA A 23 7.76 -8.65 -22.26
C ALA A 23 7.18 -10.02 -22.67
N GLN A 24 7.59 -11.11 -22.02
CA GLN A 24 7.14 -12.47 -22.39
C GLN A 24 6.03 -13.02 -21.49
N ASN A 25 5.93 -12.54 -20.25
CA ASN A 25 5.05 -13.13 -19.23
C ASN A 25 4.03 -12.11 -18.70
N HIS A 26 3.95 -10.95 -19.36
CA HIS A 26 3.28 -9.71 -18.94
C HIS A 26 3.82 -9.08 -17.66
N VAL A 27 4.13 -9.90 -16.64
CA VAL A 27 4.56 -9.46 -15.32
C VAL A 27 5.77 -10.26 -14.82
N CYS A 28 6.65 -9.59 -14.08
CA CYS A 28 7.66 -10.19 -13.21
C CYS A 28 7.58 -9.54 -11.83
N LEU A 29 8.29 -10.07 -10.83
CA LEU A 29 8.37 -9.41 -9.51
C LEU A 29 9.14 -8.09 -9.64
N GLY A 30 8.60 -7.04 -9.03
CA GLY A 30 9.29 -5.76 -8.85
C GLY A 30 10.18 -5.75 -7.61
N GLY A 31 10.78 -4.60 -7.32
CA GLY A 31 11.64 -4.43 -6.14
C GLY A 31 10.84 -4.43 -4.83
N ASN A 32 9.56 -4.05 -4.87
CA ASN A 32 8.67 -4.02 -3.71
C ASN A 32 9.22 -3.23 -2.51
N HIS A 33 10.06 -2.23 -2.77
CA HIS A 33 10.54 -1.31 -1.77
C HIS A 33 9.38 -0.38 -1.38
N ASN A 34 9.11 -0.18 -0.09
CA ASN A 34 8.21 0.92 0.26
C ASN A 34 8.81 2.24 -0.29
N PRO A 35 7.99 3.16 -0.83
CA PRO A 35 8.50 4.43 -1.28
C PRO A 35 8.97 5.28 -0.10
N HIS A 36 9.89 6.21 -0.36
CA HIS A 36 10.22 7.28 0.57
C HIS A 36 8.95 8.05 0.93
N MET A 37 8.81 8.41 2.20
CA MET A 37 7.69 9.21 2.71
C MET A 37 8.23 10.25 3.67
N ALA A 38 7.92 11.53 3.49
CA ALA A 38 8.34 12.57 4.41
C ALA A 38 7.22 13.57 4.70
N TRP A 39 7.32 14.19 5.86
CA TRP A 39 6.30 15.11 6.36
C TRP A 39 6.92 16.29 7.11
N SER A 40 6.14 17.36 7.24
CA SER A 40 6.49 18.53 8.06
C SER A 40 5.24 19.18 8.61
N ASP A 41 5.42 20.14 9.52
CA ASP A 41 4.33 20.97 10.04
C ASP A 41 3.22 20.13 10.69
N LEU A 42 3.60 19.09 11.45
CA LEU A 42 2.65 18.28 12.23
C LEU A 42 1.99 19.14 13.32
N PRO A 43 0.70 18.89 13.64
CA PRO A 43 0.06 19.51 14.80
C PRO A 43 0.88 19.30 16.08
N ALA A 44 1.00 20.34 16.92
CA ALA A 44 1.83 20.28 18.13
C ALA A 44 1.41 19.17 19.12
N ALA A 45 0.15 18.76 19.10
CA ALA A 45 -0.38 17.69 19.96
C ALA A 45 -0.14 16.26 19.41
N THR A 46 0.55 16.11 18.27
CA THR A 46 0.79 14.80 17.64
C THR A 46 1.64 13.91 18.53
N LYS A 47 1.13 12.72 18.86
CA LYS A 47 1.81 11.71 19.68
C LYS A 47 2.26 10.49 18.88
N SER A 48 1.53 10.14 17.83
CA SER A 48 1.90 9.08 16.89
C SER A 48 1.36 9.39 15.49
N LEU A 49 1.87 8.65 14.52
CA LEU A 49 1.44 8.69 13.13
C LEU A 49 0.87 7.33 12.71
N VAL A 50 -0.09 7.39 11.79
CA VAL A 50 -0.57 6.23 11.03
C VAL A 50 -0.37 6.53 9.54
N LEU A 51 0.17 5.55 8.81
CA LEU A 51 0.30 5.62 7.36
C LEU A 51 -0.47 4.46 6.72
N ILE A 52 -1.38 4.80 5.80
CA ILE A 52 -2.14 3.82 5.03
C ILE A 52 -1.92 4.06 3.54
N CYS A 53 -1.61 3.00 2.78
CA CYS A 53 -1.71 2.97 1.33
C CYS A 53 -2.89 2.09 0.93
N HIS A 54 -3.81 2.63 0.13
CA HIS A 54 -4.88 1.85 -0.48
C HIS A 54 -5.04 2.17 -1.97
N ASP A 55 -5.46 1.16 -2.72
CA ASP A 55 -5.83 1.21 -4.13
C ASP A 55 -7.36 1.12 -4.24
N PRO A 56 -8.07 2.20 -4.64
CA PRO A 56 -9.52 2.18 -4.80
C PRO A 56 -9.97 1.68 -6.18
N ASP A 57 -9.04 1.26 -7.05
CA ASP A 57 -9.27 0.94 -8.45
C ASP A 57 -9.22 -0.57 -8.74
N VAL A 58 -9.16 -1.42 -7.71
CA VAL A 58 -9.12 -2.87 -7.88
C VAL A 58 -10.44 -3.40 -8.45
N PRO A 59 -10.43 -4.24 -9.49
CA PRO A 59 -11.62 -4.88 -10.04
C PRO A 59 -12.45 -5.60 -8.98
N SER A 60 -13.75 -5.26 -8.87
CA SER A 60 -14.67 -5.92 -7.91
C SER A 60 -14.89 -7.42 -8.15
N ARG A 61 -14.49 -7.93 -9.33
CA ARG A 61 -14.51 -9.35 -9.69
C ARG A 61 -13.32 -9.68 -10.59
N GLY A 62 -12.83 -10.90 -10.49
CA GLY A 62 -11.61 -11.37 -11.19
C GLY A 62 -11.85 -12.10 -12.52
N ASP A 63 -13.08 -12.15 -13.03
CA ASP A 63 -13.48 -13.05 -14.13
C ASP A 63 -12.62 -12.93 -15.40
N ASP A 64 -12.12 -11.72 -15.70
CA ASP A 64 -11.32 -11.40 -16.88
C ASP A 64 -9.88 -10.94 -16.52
N VAL A 65 -9.52 -10.92 -15.23
CA VAL A 65 -8.21 -10.43 -14.76
C VAL A 65 -7.09 -11.33 -15.27
N ASN A 66 -6.06 -10.71 -15.86
CA ASN A 66 -4.82 -11.37 -16.29
C ASN A 66 -5.03 -12.53 -17.28
N GLN A 67 -5.94 -12.36 -18.25
CA GLN A 67 -6.26 -13.37 -19.26
C GLN A 67 -6.02 -12.88 -20.68
N GLU A 68 -5.41 -13.74 -21.49
CA GLU A 68 -5.16 -13.48 -22.91
C GLU A 68 -6.44 -13.23 -23.70
N GLY A 69 -6.44 -12.18 -24.53
CA GLY A 69 -7.59 -11.80 -25.35
C GLY A 69 -8.79 -11.23 -24.56
N ARG A 70 -8.63 -10.96 -23.27
CA ARG A 70 -9.62 -10.29 -22.41
C ARG A 70 -9.11 -8.93 -21.95
N SER A 71 -10.02 -8.01 -21.67
CA SER A 71 -9.72 -6.76 -20.97
C SER A 71 -10.56 -6.65 -19.70
N VAL A 72 -10.02 -5.96 -18.70
CA VAL A 72 -10.80 -5.52 -17.55
C VAL A 72 -11.33 -4.13 -17.85
N PRO A 73 -12.65 -3.97 -18.07
CA PRO A 73 -13.17 -2.72 -18.62
C PRO A 73 -13.11 -1.59 -17.60
N ALA A 74 -12.87 -0.36 -18.08
CA ALA A 74 -12.88 0.84 -17.23
C ALA A 74 -14.22 1.03 -16.48
N SER A 75 -15.31 0.50 -17.03
CA SER A 75 -16.66 0.56 -16.43
C SER A 75 -16.91 -0.49 -15.35
N LEU A 76 -16.01 -1.46 -15.14
CA LEU A 76 -16.17 -2.46 -14.10
C LEU A 76 -16.14 -1.76 -12.72
N PRO A 77 -17.08 -2.07 -11.80
CA PRO A 77 -17.04 -1.51 -10.45
C PRO A 77 -15.72 -1.86 -9.75
N ARG A 78 -15.19 -0.88 -9.01
CA ARG A 78 -13.92 -0.99 -8.29
C ARG A 78 -14.12 -1.11 -6.78
N VAL A 79 -13.14 -1.66 -6.08
CA VAL A 79 -13.12 -1.85 -4.62
C VAL A 79 -11.77 -1.44 -4.04
N ASP A 80 -11.76 -1.14 -2.74
CA ASP A 80 -10.54 -0.84 -2.00
C ASP A 80 -9.66 -2.09 -1.83
N PHE A 81 -8.36 -1.91 -1.98
CA PHE A 81 -7.32 -2.88 -1.65
C PHE A 81 -6.21 -2.20 -0.85
N PHE A 82 -5.96 -2.65 0.37
CA PHE A 82 -4.94 -2.08 1.24
C PHE A 82 -3.57 -2.67 0.91
N HIS A 83 -2.62 -1.79 0.58
CA HIS A 83 -1.23 -2.13 0.22
C HIS A 83 -0.25 -1.89 1.38
N TRP A 84 -0.59 -1.01 2.31
CA TRP A 84 0.25 -0.74 3.48
C TRP A 84 -0.59 -0.24 4.64
N VAL A 85 -0.38 -0.79 5.83
CA VAL A 85 -0.98 -0.34 7.08
C VAL A 85 0.11 -0.27 8.14
N LEU A 86 0.49 0.94 8.55
CA LEU A 86 1.53 1.19 9.54
C LEU A 86 0.95 2.07 10.66
N VAL A 87 1.01 1.60 11.90
CA VAL A 87 0.48 2.30 13.08
C VAL A 87 1.56 2.51 14.14
N ASP A 88 1.30 3.45 15.04
CA ASP A 88 2.20 3.83 16.14
C ASP A 88 3.57 4.34 15.68
N LEU A 89 3.65 4.86 14.46
CA LEU A 89 4.89 5.41 13.93
C LEU A 89 5.26 6.66 14.74
N PRO A 90 6.48 6.74 15.31
CA PRO A 90 6.90 7.95 16.02
C PRO A 90 6.93 9.17 15.08
N PRO A 91 6.58 10.39 15.56
CA PRO A 91 6.62 11.60 14.74
C PRO A 91 8.01 11.99 14.21
N GLN A 92 9.07 11.42 14.80
CA GLN A 92 10.47 11.68 14.47
C GLN A 92 11.24 10.36 14.26
N PRO A 93 12.18 10.30 13.29
CA PRO A 93 12.51 11.36 12.33
C PRO A 93 11.36 11.58 11.32
N PRO A 94 11.29 12.75 10.65
CA PRO A 94 10.11 13.18 9.90
C PRO A 94 10.08 12.59 8.47
N HIS A 95 10.63 11.39 8.31
CA HIS A 95 10.68 10.65 7.06
C HIS A 95 10.80 9.14 7.31
N ILE A 96 10.46 8.38 6.28
CA ILE A 96 10.70 6.96 6.09
C ILE A 96 11.55 6.83 4.84
N GLU A 97 12.66 6.10 4.94
CA GLU A 97 13.53 5.84 3.79
C GLU A 97 12.86 4.86 2.82
N ALA A 98 13.19 4.99 1.53
CA ALA A 98 12.79 3.98 0.56
C ALA A 98 13.39 2.63 0.97
N GLY A 99 12.56 1.59 1.00
CA GLY A 99 12.99 0.26 1.39
C GLY A 99 13.14 0.02 2.91
N GLU A 100 12.78 0.98 3.77
CA GLU A 100 12.94 0.82 5.22
C GLU A 100 12.04 -0.27 5.84
N PHE A 101 10.80 -0.39 5.37
CA PHE A 101 9.77 -1.29 5.90
C PHE A 101 9.45 -2.49 4.99
N SER A 102 9.92 -2.47 3.74
CA SER A 102 9.83 -3.57 2.79
C SER A 102 10.95 -3.43 1.78
N GLN A 103 11.67 -4.52 1.47
CA GLN A 103 12.79 -4.53 0.50
C GLN A 103 12.61 -5.54 -0.63
N ASP A 104 11.63 -6.44 -0.54
CA ASP A 104 11.48 -7.52 -1.50
C ASP A 104 10.04 -8.04 -1.50
N VAL A 105 9.68 -8.77 -2.56
CA VAL A 105 8.52 -9.66 -2.55
C VAL A 105 8.87 -10.93 -1.78
N MET A 106 8.14 -11.20 -0.71
CA MET A 106 8.32 -12.40 0.12
C MET A 106 7.19 -13.40 -0.13
N PRO A 107 7.47 -14.62 -0.62
CA PRO A 107 6.48 -15.69 -0.64
C PRO A 107 5.95 -15.95 0.76
N ARG A 108 4.63 -16.15 0.89
CA ARG A 108 3.94 -16.33 2.18
C ARG A 108 3.94 -15.09 3.10
N GLY A 109 4.26 -13.93 2.53
CA GLY A 109 4.17 -12.65 3.19
C GLY A 109 5.35 -12.32 4.10
N LYS A 110 5.16 -11.28 4.91
CA LYS A 110 6.18 -10.70 5.80
C LYS A 110 5.73 -10.81 7.24
N ASN A 111 6.67 -10.91 8.19
CA ASN A 111 6.34 -11.01 9.61
C ASN A 111 5.78 -9.70 10.18
N GLY A 112 4.97 -9.81 11.23
CA GLY A 112 4.41 -8.70 11.98
C GLY A 112 3.80 -9.15 13.31
N PRO A 113 3.09 -8.28 14.04
CA PRO A 113 2.84 -6.88 13.71
C PRO A 113 4.03 -5.97 14.05
N GLY A 114 4.93 -6.37 14.97
CA GLY A 114 6.07 -5.53 15.35
C GLY A 114 7.02 -5.26 14.18
N THR A 115 7.47 -4.01 14.04
CA THR A 115 8.43 -3.60 13.00
C THR A 115 9.42 -2.56 13.52
N ALA A 116 10.25 -2.00 12.63
CA ALA A 116 11.20 -0.94 12.92
C ALA A 116 10.56 0.24 13.67
N ARG A 117 11.40 1.00 14.40
CA ARG A 117 11.01 2.19 15.16
C ARG A 117 9.96 1.97 16.26
N GLY A 118 9.71 0.72 16.66
CA GLY A 118 8.67 0.38 17.63
C GLY A 118 7.24 0.52 17.09
N ALA A 119 7.10 0.74 15.78
CA ALA A 119 5.81 0.79 15.09
C ALA A 119 5.23 -0.63 14.91
N ARG A 120 3.98 -0.70 14.43
CA ARG A 120 3.32 -1.96 14.11
C ARG A 120 2.73 -1.93 12.69
N GLN A 121 2.82 -3.04 11.97
CA GLN A 121 2.20 -3.21 10.66
C GLN A 121 0.94 -4.06 10.78
N GLY A 122 -0.09 -3.68 10.03
CA GLY A 122 -1.30 -4.49 9.82
C GLY A 122 -1.14 -5.44 8.64
N LEU A 123 -2.12 -6.31 8.48
CA LEU A 123 -2.28 -7.12 7.28
C LEU A 123 -2.69 -6.22 6.11
N ASN A 124 -2.02 -6.41 4.98
CA ASN A 124 -2.45 -5.91 3.70
C ASN A 124 -3.30 -6.99 2.97
N ASP A 125 -3.98 -6.59 1.90
CA ASP A 125 -4.98 -7.44 1.25
C ASP A 125 -4.38 -8.55 0.38
N TYR A 126 -3.06 -8.59 0.17
CA TYR A 126 -2.39 -9.74 -0.43
C TYR A 126 -2.57 -11.01 0.42
N THR A 127 -2.80 -10.86 1.74
CA THR A 127 -3.18 -11.97 2.64
C THR A 127 -4.44 -12.68 2.16
N GLY A 128 -5.45 -11.93 1.74
CA GLY A 128 -6.69 -12.48 1.19
C GLY A 128 -6.52 -12.95 -0.24
N TRP A 129 -5.80 -12.18 -1.06
CA TRP A 129 -5.57 -12.47 -2.48
C TRP A 129 -4.87 -13.82 -2.70
N PHE A 130 -3.82 -14.11 -1.93
CA PHE A 130 -3.03 -15.34 -2.07
C PHE A 130 -3.53 -16.50 -1.19
N ALA A 131 -4.66 -16.38 -0.50
CA ALA A 131 -5.12 -17.38 0.46
C ALA A 131 -5.30 -18.80 -0.13
N ALA A 132 -5.62 -18.90 -1.42
CA ALA A 132 -5.78 -20.17 -2.14
C ALA A 132 -4.52 -20.63 -2.90
N ASP A 133 -3.47 -19.81 -2.95
CA ASP A 133 -2.23 -20.13 -3.64
C ASP A 133 -1.29 -20.91 -2.70
N LYS A 134 -0.93 -22.15 -3.04
CA LYS A 134 -0.12 -23.01 -2.16
C LYS A 134 1.30 -22.48 -1.89
N ASP A 135 1.84 -21.68 -2.81
CA ASP A 135 3.22 -21.19 -2.74
C ASP A 135 3.25 -19.80 -2.09
N MET A 136 2.18 -19.03 -2.26
CA MET A 136 2.05 -17.65 -1.76
C MET A 136 1.19 -17.49 -0.50
N ALA A 137 0.34 -18.46 -0.13
CA ALA A 137 -0.53 -18.32 1.04
C ALA A 137 0.26 -18.06 2.33
N GLY A 138 -0.11 -17.00 3.04
CA GLY A 138 0.52 -16.57 4.28
C GLY A 138 -0.01 -15.21 4.73
N ASP A 139 0.61 -14.66 5.78
CA ASP A 139 0.24 -13.37 6.33
C ASP A 139 1.12 -12.27 5.74
N TYR A 140 0.51 -11.34 5.02
CA TYR A 140 1.21 -10.23 4.39
C TYR A 140 1.10 -8.99 5.28
N PHE A 141 2.08 -8.82 6.17
CA PHE A 141 2.19 -7.61 6.97
C PHE A 141 2.96 -6.50 6.24
N GLY A 142 2.48 -5.26 6.38
CA GLY A 142 3.20 -4.09 5.91
C GLY A 142 3.02 -3.78 4.44
N TYR A 143 4.04 -3.18 3.83
CA TYR A 143 3.99 -2.72 2.45
C TYR A 143 4.15 -3.89 1.47
N ASP A 144 3.18 -4.06 0.58
CA ASP A 144 3.34 -4.76 -0.69
C ASP A 144 2.76 -3.86 -1.78
N GLY A 145 3.59 -3.47 -2.76
CA GLY A 145 3.31 -2.40 -3.71
C GLY A 145 2.35 -2.77 -4.84
N PRO A 146 2.22 -1.90 -5.85
CA PRO A 146 1.38 -2.14 -7.02
C PRO A 146 1.61 -3.49 -7.73
N CYS A 147 0.52 -4.17 -8.07
CA CYS A 147 0.48 -5.23 -9.08
C CYS A 147 -0.92 -5.26 -9.73
N PRO A 148 -1.32 -4.18 -10.45
CA PRO A 148 -2.62 -4.14 -11.12
C PRO A 148 -2.67 -5.18 -12.24
N PRO A 149 -3.86 -5.60 -12.70
CA PRO A 149 -3.96 -6.51 -13.84
C PRO A 149 -3.24 -5.95 -15.08
N TRP A 150 -2.48 -6.79 -15.79
CA TRP A 150 -1.78 -6.36 -17.00
C TRP A 150 -2.71 -6.08 -18.17
N ASN A 151 -3.98 -6.45 -18.05
CA ASN A 151 -5.04 -6.19 -19.02
C ASN A 151 -6.12 -5.21 -18.52
N ASP A 152 -5.85 -4.43 -17.47
CA ASP A 152 -6.78 -3.38 -17.03
C ASP A 152 -6.73 -2.15 -17.95
N GLU A 153 -7.90 -1.62 -18.30
CA GLU A 153 -8.03 -0.47 -19.20
C GLU A 153 -7.71 0.87 -18.53
N ILE A 154 -7.56 0.91 -17.20
CA ILE A 154 -7.24 2.12 -16.44
C ILE A 154 -5.93 1.97 -15.66
N PRO A 155 -5.19 3.08 -15.44
CA PRO A 155 -4.14 3.06 -14.43
C PRO A 155 -4.77 3.04 -13.04
N HIS A 156 -4.17 2.28 -12.12
CA HIS A 156 -4.59 2.24 -10.73
C HIS A 156 -3.96 3.38 -9.95
N ARG A 157 -4.70 3.93 -8.99
CA ARG A 157 -4.23 4.94 -8.03
C ARG A 157 -3.83 4.26 -6.73
N TYR A 158 -2.73 4.69 -6.15
CA TYR A 158 -2.24 4.25 -4.85
C TYR A 158 -2.22 5.45 -3.92
N VAL A 159 -3.22 5.53 -3.06
CA VAL A 159 -3.46 6.68 -2.20
C VAL A 159 -2.81 6.43 -0.85
N PHE A 160 -1.69 7.14 -0.61
CA PHE A 160 -1.00 7.17 0.66
C PHE A 160 -1.59 8.28 1.50
N THR A 161 -2.10 7.96 2.70
CA THR A 161 -2.62 8.92 3.66
C THR A 161 -1.85 8.81 4.96
N LEU A 162 -1.27 9.92 5.40
CA LEU A 162 -0.66 10.07 6.71
C LEU A 162 -1.67 10.72 7.65
N TYR A 163 -1.84 10.16 8.85
CA TYR A 163 -2.69 10.69 9.91
C TYR A 163 -1.83 11.05 11.12
N ALA A 164 -1.99 12.27 11.63
CA ALA A 164 -1.40 12.71 12.89
C ALA A 164 -2.40 12.50 14.02
N LEU A 165 -2.01 11.74 15.06
CA LEU A 165 -2.92 11.32 16.13
C LEU A 165 -2.57 11.91 17.49
N ASP A 166 -3.59 12.13 18.33
CA ASP A 166 -3.44 12.58 19.73
C ASP A 166 -3.22 11.44 20.75
N ILE A 167 -3.12 10.20 20.27
CA ILE A 167 -2.84 8.98 21.02
C ILE A 167 -1.45 8.44 20.69
N VAL A 168 -0.82 7.79 21.66
CA VAL A 168 0.51 7.16 21.47
C VAL A 168 0.39 5.81 20.77
N ARG A 169 -0.72 5.10 20.97
CA ARG A 169 -0.93 3.74 20.46
C ARG A 169 -2.34 3.58 19.91
N CYS A 170 -2.44 3.13 18.67
CA CYS A 170 -3.69 2.75 18.01
C CYS A 170 -4.29 1.50 18.67
N SER A 171 -5.60 1.52 18.95
CA SER A 171 -6.34 0.48 19.69
C SER A 171 -6.68 -0.76 18.85
N VAL A 172 -5.72 -1.22 18.05
CA VAL A 172 -5.75 -2.50 17.31
C VAL A 172 -4.70 -3.44 17.91
N GLU A 173 -4.89 -4.76 17.83
CA GLU A 173 -3.91 -5.75 18.32
C GLU A 173 -3.87 -7.00 17.43
N GLY A 174 -2.79 -7.76 17.51
CA GLY A 174 -2.62 -9.01 16.75
C GLY A 174 -2.61 -8.78 15.23
N LYS A 175 -3.45 -9.53 14.51
CA LYS A 175 -3.69 -9.36 13.08
C LYS A 175 -4.82 -8.36 12.87
N PHE A 176 -4.51 -7.19 12.34
CA PHE A 176 -5.48 -6.12 12.09
C PHE A 176 -5.40 -5.59 10.66
N THR A 177 -6.52 -5.08 10.15
CA THR A 177 -6.65 -4.58 8.78
C THR A 177 -6.66 -3.05 8.71
N GLY A 178 -6.47 -2.49 7.52
CA GLY A 178 -6.56 -1.04 7.30
C GLY A 178 -7.93 -0.48 7.67
N GLN A 179 -9.01 -1.24 7.46
CA GLN A 179 -10.36 -0.82 7.86
C GLN A 179 -10.50 -0.74 9.38
N GLN A 180 -9.95 -1.71 10.13
CA GLN A 180 -9.97 -1.67 11.60
C GLN A 180 -9.14 -0.49 12.13
N VAL A 181 -8.01 -0.17 11.48
CA VAL A 181 -7.21 1.01 11.83
C VAL A 181 -7.99 2.30 11.57
N ARG A 182 -8.61 2.45 10.39
CA ARG A 182 -9.47 3.61 10.08
C ARG A 182 -10.56 3.81 11.13
N GLU A 183 -11.16 2.73 11.63
CA GLU A 183 -12.13 2.81 12.72
C GLU A 183 -11.49 3.23 14.04
N ALA A 184 -10.38 2.59 14.42
CA ALA A 184 -9.69 2.79 15.70
C ALA A 184 -9.14 4.22 15.89
N ILE A 185 -8.82 4.92 14.79
CA ILE A 185 -8.31 6.30 14.85
C ILE A 185 -9.40 7.37 14.84
N LYS A 186 -10.69 7.00 14.66
CA LYS A 186 -11.79 7.97 14.66
C LYS A 186 -11.83 8.72 16.00
N GLY A 187 -11.96 10.04 15.92
CA GLY A 187 -11.93 10.92 17.09
C GLY A 187 -10.53 11.25 17.62
N HIS A 188 -9.48 10.63 17.07
CA HIS A 188 -8.08 10.85 17.45
C HIS A 188 -7.25 11.56 16.38
N VAL A 189 -7.78 11.70 15.15
CA VAL A 189 -7.10 12.41 14.06
C VAL A 189 -7.08 13.90 14.33
N LEU A 190 -5.87 14.46 14.50
CA LEU A 190 -5.63 15.89 14.60
C LEU A 190 -5.58 16.54 13.22
N GLU A 191 -4.92 15.87 12.27
CA GLU A 191 -4.80 16.29 10.87
C GLU A 191 -4.44 15.08 10.00
N GLU A 192 -4.79 15.14 8.72
CA GLU A 192 -4.41 14.15 7.69
C GLU A 192 -3.94 14.84 6.41
N ALA A 193 -3.12 14.13 5.63
CA ALA A 193 -2.60 14.59 4.36
C ALA A 193 -2.35 13.38 3.46
N GLY A 194 -2.61 13.54 2.17
CA GLY A 194 -2.51 12.44 1.20
C GLY A 194 -1.68 12.81 -0.02
N ILE A 195 -0.99 11.81 -0.56
CA ILE A 195 -0.38 11.83 -1.88
C ILE A 195 -0.85 10.61 -2.67
N THR A 196 -0.90 10.72 -3.99
CA THR A 196 -1.36 9.63 -4.86
C THR A 196 -0.32 9.35 -5.93
N GLY A 197 0.12 8.09 -5.99
CA GLY A 197 0.88 7.56 -7.11
C GLY A 197 -0.04 6.84 -8.09
N VAL A 198 0.36 6.71 -9.34
CA VAL A 198 -0.33 5.89 -10.35
C VAL A 198 0.61 4.82 -10.91
N TYR A 199 0.05 3.66 -11.23
CA TYR A 199 0.77 2.54 -11.82
C TYR A 199 -0.12 1.77 -12.79
N THR A 200 0.48 1.19 -13.83
CA THR A 200 -0.19 0.24 -14.72
C THR A 200 0.83 -0.81 -15.19
N LEU A 201 0.36 -2.05 -15.35
CA LEU A 201 1.08 -3.10 -16.05
C LEU A 201 0.62 -3.25 -17.51
N ASN A 202 -0.46 -2.57 -17.90
CA ASN A 202 -0.98 -2.60 -19.25
C ASN A 202 -0.16 -1.66 -20.17
N PRO A 203 0.57 -2.18 -21.18
CA PRO A 203 1.40 -1.38 -22.05
C PRO A 203 0.61 -0.39 -22.94
N ASP A 204 -0.69 -0.61 -23.12
CA ASP A 204 -1.56 0.25 -23.93
C ASP A 204 -2.11 1.45 -23.14
N VAL A 205 -1.96 1.45 -21.81
CA VAL A 205 -2.42 2.52 -20.92
C VAL A 205 -1.30 3.51 -20.64
N LYS A 206 -1.55 4.81 -20.88
CA LYS A 206 -0.58 5.89 -20.65
C LYS A 206 -0.69 6.46 -19.24
N LEU A 207 0.45 6.78 -18.62
CA LEU A 207 0.57 7.39 -17.28
C LEU A 207 0.82 8.91 -17.34
#